data_AF-V4KJZ4-F1
#
_entry.id   AF-V4KJZ4-F1
#
_cell.length_a   1.000
_cell.length_b   1.000
_cell.length_c   1.000
_cell.angle_alpha   90.00
_cell.angle_beta   90.00
_cell.angle_gamma   90.00
#
_symmetry.space_group_name_H-M   'P 1'
#
loop_
_entity.id
_entity.type
_entity.pdbx_description
1 polymer ?
#
loop_
_entity_poly.entity_id
_entity_poly.type
_entity_poly.pdbx_seq_one_letter_code
_entity_poly.pdbx_strand_id
1 'polypeptide(L)'
;MTQRLEAQGEEGEYKWEGRSDLGDITKISVRGDSEGIKFIGCDYIKYGHLAYGSVSPINFPGFTQTFEINHLKDEQLLSVDCYYNSGIRGIQFKTNLRISELIGF
;
A
#
# COMPACT_ATOMS: atom_id res chain seq x y z
N MET A 1 15.15 -14.69 6.16
CA MET A 1 14.90 -14.97 4.73
C MET A 1 13.47 -14.51 4.49
N THR A 2 13.25 -13.54 3.60
CA THR A 2 11.92 -12.97 3.37
C THR A 2 11.27 -13.69 2.18
N GLN A 3 10.00 -14.08 2.31
CA GLN A 3 9.26 -14.68 1.21
C GLN A 3 8.77 -13.58 0.27
N ARG A 4 9.20 -13.63 -0.99
CA ARG A 4 8.72 -12.75 -2.06
C ARG A 4 7.62 -13.47 -2.83
N LEU A 5 6.54 -12.76 -3.14
CA LEU A 5 5.50 -13.22 -4.07
C LEU A 5 5.76 -12.65 -5.47
N GLU A 6 5.32 -13.38 -6.49
CA GLU A 6 5.34 -12.90 -7.88
C GLU A 6 4.35 -11.75 -8.06
N ALA A 7 4.69 -10.81 -8.94
CA ALA A 7 3.81 -9.68 -9.24
C ALA A 7 2.51 -10.19 -9.90
N GLN A 8 1.38 -9.62 -9.48
CA GLN A 8 0.06 -9.90 -10.04
C GLN A 8 -0.50 -8.65 -10.71
N GLY A 9 -1.08 -8.79 -11.91
CA GLY A 9 -1.60 -7.70 -12.71
C GLY A 9 -0.95 -7.62 -14.10
N GLU A 10 -1.15 -6.50 -14.79
CA GLU A 10 -0.54 -6.22 -16.09
C GLU A 10 0.90 -5.70 -15.92
N GLU A 11 1.79 -6.04 -16.85
CA GLU A 11 3.16 -5.51 -16.86
C GLU A 11 3.13 -4.02 -17.25
N GLY A 12 3.44 -3.16 -16.28
CA GLY A 12 3.57 -1.72 -16.52
C GLY A 12 4.97 -1.31 -17.00
N GLU A 13 5.10 -0.08 -17.46
CA GLU A 13 6.38 0.48 -17.94
C GLU A 13 7.45 0.59 -16.85
N TYR A 14 7.03 0.81 -15.59
CA TYR A 14 7.92 0.98 -14.45
C TYR A 14 7.80 -0.19 -13.48
N LYS A 15 8.91 -0.92 -13.32
CA LYS A 15 9.04 -1.97 -12.32
C LYS A 15 9.51 -1.36 -11.00
N TRP A 16 8.82 -1.69 -9.92
CA TRP A 16 9.18 -1.26 -8.58
C TRP A 16 9.16 -2.45 -7.63
N GLU A 17 10.04 -2.42 -6.64
CA GLU A 17 10.13 -3.44 -5.61
C GLU A 17 10.15 -2.75 -4.23
N GLY A 18 9.35 -3.27 -3.30
CA GLY A 18 9.36 -2.84 -1.91
C GLY A 18 10.70 -3.19 -1.25
N ARG A 19 11.22 -2.28 -0.45
CA ARG A 19 12.45 -2.50 0.31
C ARG A 19 12.16 -3.34 1.55
N SER A 20 12.60 -4.60 1.53
CA SER A 20 12.41 -5.56 2.63
C SER A 20 13.21 -5.27 3.90
N ASP A 21 14.15 -4.32 3.86
CA ASP A 21 15.04 -3.98 4.97
C ASP A 21 14.52 -2.86 5.88
N LEU A 22 13.34 -2.29 5.61
CA LEU A 22 12.80 -1.11 6.27
C LEU A 22 11.97 -1.39 7.53
N GLY A 23 11.74 -2.65 7.90
CA GLY A 23 10.97 -3.03 9.09
C GLY A 23 9.47 -3.16 8.83
N ASP A 24 8.64 -2.95 9.85
CA ASP A 24 7.19 -3.17 9.78
C ASP A 24 6.47 -1.99 9.13
N ILE A 25 5.44 -2.27 8.32
CA ILE A 25 4.61 -1.24 7.68
C ILE A 25 3.71 -0.59 8.72
N THR A 26 3.74 0.74 8.80
CA THR A 26 2.92 1.54 9.75
C THR A 26 1.75 2.22 9.06
N LYS A 27 1.94 2.64 7.81
CA LYS A 27 0.97 3.42 7.07
C LYS A 27 1.08 3.12 5.60
N ILE A 28 -0.06 2.92 4.97
CA ILE A 28 -0.19 2.72 3.54
C ILE A 28 -0.95 3.91 2.98
N SER A 29 -0.36 4.58 2.00
CA SER A 29 -0.97 5.70 1.28
C SER A 29 -1.31 5.25 -0.13
N VAL A 30 -2.59 5.34 -0.49
CA VAL A 30 -3.11 4.99 -1.80
C VAL A 30 -3.60 6.26 -2.49
N ARG A 31 -3.16 6.46 -3.73
CA ARG A 31 -3.62 7.54 -4.60
C ARG A 31 -4.18 6.97 -5.89
N GLY A 32 -5.29 7.53 -6.31
CA GLY A 32 -5.93 7.19 -7.57
C GLY A 32 -6.78 8.33 -8.09
N ASP A 33 -7.30 8.12 -9.29
CA ASP A 33 -8.21 9.03 -9.98
C ASP A 33 -9.33 8.19 -10.65
N SER A 34 -10.09 8.81 -11.56
CA SER A 34 -11.15 8.13 -12.30
C SER A 34 -10.66 6.95 -13.16
N GLU A 35 -9.36 6.87 -13.45
CA GLU A 35 -8.75 5.78 -14.21
C GLU A 35 -8.23 4.64 -13.31
N GLY A 36 -8.31 4.79 -11.99
CA GLY A 36 -7.91 3.77 -11.01
C GLY A 36 -6.78 4.23 -10.09
N ILE A 37 -6.17 3.26 -9.40
CA ILE A 37 -5.07 3.49 -8.46
C ILE A 37 -3.77 3.70 -9.26
N LYS A 38 -3.12 4.83 -8.99
CA LYS A 38 -1.89 5.27 -9.67
C LYS A 38 -0.66 5.07 -8.80
N PHE A 39 -0.78 5.27 -7.48
CA PHE A 39 0.35 5.19 -6.57
C PHE A 39 -0.05 4.51 -5.27
N ILE A 40 0.84 3.63 -4.79
CA ILE A 40 0.79 3.06 -3.45
C ILE A 40 2.16 3.32 -2.83
N GLY A 41 2.19 3.89 -1.62
CA GLY A 41 3.42 4.02 -0.85
C GLY A 41 3.21 3.58 0.59
N CYS A 42 4.27 3.08 1.19
CA CYS A 42 4.24 2.51 2.53
C CYS A 42 5.28 3.20 3.41
N ASP A 43 4.86 3.70 4.56
CA ASP A 43 5.78 4.13 5.61
C ASP A 43 6.09 2.95 6.52
N TYR A 44 7.33 2.88 6.98
CA TYR A 44 7.85 1.78 7.77
C TYR A 44 8.32 2.27 9.14
N ILE A 45 8.40 1.36 10.11
CA ILE A 45 9.12 1.57 11.37
C ILE A 45 10.32 0.63 11.42
N LYS A 46 11.50 1.20 11.61
CA LYS A 46 12.73 0.45 11.85
C LYS A 46 13.30 0.88 13.19
N TYR A 47 13.45 -0.06 14.12
CA TYR A 47 13.97 0.22 15.47
C TYR A 47 13.23 1.36 16.20
N GLY A 48 11.91 1.48 15.99
CA GLY A 48 11.09 2.55 16.59
C GLY A 48 11.17 3.91 15.90
N HIS A 49 11.93 4.04 14.81
CA HIS A 49 12.00 5.26 13.99
C HIS A 49 11.20 5.11 12.70
N LEU A 50 10.43 6.15 12.35
CA LEU A 50 9.71 6.24 11.07
C LEU A 50 10.70 6.34 9.91
N ALA A 51 10.67 5.35 9.02
CA ALA A 51 11.30 5.38 7.71
C ALA A 51 10.21 5.66 6.67
N TYR A 52 10.17 6.90 6.17
CA TYR A 52 9.19 7.31 5.19
C TYR A 52 9.37 6.51 3.89
N GLY A 53 8.28 5.91 3.41
CA GLY A 53 8.22 5.42 2.04
C GLY A 53 8.22 6.61 1.09
N SER A 54 8.88 6.47 -0.05
CA SER A 54 8.95 7.53 -1.07
C SER A 54 7.58 7.75 -1.73
N VAL A 55 6.62 8.35 -1.04
CA VAL A 55 5.44 8.95 -1.67
C VAL A 55 5.89 10.32 -2.16
N SER A 56 6.37 10.37 -3.40
CA SER A 56 6.70 11.64 -4.05
C SER A 56 5.49 12.59 -3.92
N PRO A 57 5.69 13.84 -3.45
CA PRO A 57 4.64 14.83 -3.34
C PRO A 57 4.34 15.39 -4.74
N ILE A 58 3.77 14.55 -5.61
CA ILE A 58 3.27 15.00 -6.90
C ILE A 58 1.82 15.42 -6.68
N ASN A 59 1.52 16.69 -6.95
CA ASN A 59 0.16 17.23 -6.98
C ASN A 59 -0.59 16.67 -8.20
N PHE A 60 -0.98 15.39 -8.13
CA PHE A 60 -1.87 14.79 -9.12
C PHE A 60 -3.33 15.04 -8.72
N PRO A 61 -4.22 15.46 -9.64
CA PRO A 61 -5.64 15.46 -9.39
C PRO A 61 -6.14 14.03 -9.09
N GLY A 62 -7.06 13.89 -8.14
CA GLY A 62 -7.57 12.59 -7.73
C GLY A 62 -7.88 12.51 -6.23
N PHE A 63 -7.92 11.29 -5.70
CA PHE A 63 -8.07 11.02 -4.28
C PHE A 63 -6.76 10.54 -3.65
N THR A 64 -6.62 10.81 -2.35
CA THR A 64 -5.61 10.20 -1.49
C THR A 64 -6.33 9.61 -0.29
N GLN A 65 -6.13 8.32 -0.04
CA GLN A 65 -6.60 7.65 1.17
C GLN A 65 -5.44 6.97 1.88
N THR A 66 -5.50 6.95 3.20
CA THR A 66 -4.44 6.37 4.03
C THR A 66 -5.01 5.32 4.96
N PHE A 67 -4.29 4.21 5.11
CA PHE A 67 -4.59 3.13 6.02
C PHE A 67 -3.44 2.98 7.03
N GLU A 68 -3.71 3.21 8.31
CA GLU A 68 -2.72 3.15 9.37
C GLU A 68 -2.84 1.83 10.15
N ILE A 69 -1.72 1.23 10.50
CA ILE A 69 -1.62 -0.04 11.22
C ILE A 69 -1.20 0.28 12.66
N ASN A 70 -2.05 -0.09 13.63
CA ASN A 70 -1.81 0.23 15.03
C ASN A 70 -0.91 -0.81 15.72
N HIS A 71 0.39 -0.60 15.68
CA HIS A 71 1.36 -1.45 16.36
C HIS A 71 1.22 -1.48 17.89
N LEU A 72 0.59 -0.48 18.53
CA LEU A 72 0.33 -0.50 19.99
C LEU A 72 -0.74 -1.53 20.37
N LYS A 73 -1.51 -2.03 19.40
CA LYS A 73 -2.53 -3.07 19.57
C LYS A 73 -2.11 -4.39 18.93
N ASP A 74 -0.83 -4.55 18.60
CA ASP A 74 -0.31 -5.69 17.85
C ASP A 74 -1.08 -5.91 16.52
N GLU A 75 -1.52 -4.81 15.88
CA GLU A 75 -2.17 -4.88 14.57
C GLU A 75 -1.15 -5.26 13.49
N GLN A 76 -1.50 -6.24 12.67
CA GLN A 76 -0.65 -6.78 11.61
C GLN A 76 -1.45 -6.93 10.32
N LEU A 77 -0.86 -6.53 9.20
CA LEU A 77 -1.42 -6.74 7.87
C LEU A 77 -1.39 -8.23 7.53
N LEU A 78 -2.56 -8.80 7.23
CA LEU A 78 -2.73 -10.21 6.90
C LEU A 78 -2.87 -10.44 5.39
N SER A 79 -3.67 -9.61 4.72
CA SER A 79 -3.87 -9.71 3.28
C SER A 79 -4.16 -8.35 2.64
N VAL A 80 -3.90 -8.30 1.34
CA VAL A 80 -4.20 -7.18 0.46
C VAL A 80 -4.99 -7.76 -0.71
N ASP A 81 -6.22 -7.30 -0.87
CA ASP A 81 -7.10 -7.73 -1.96
C ASP A 81 -7.21 -6.61 -2.99
N CYS A 82 -6.94 -6.93 -4.26
CA CYS A 82 -6.91 -5.98 -5.36
C CYS A 82 -7.97 -6.35 -6.41
N TYR A 83 -8.66 -5.33 -6.91
CA TYR A 83 -9.62 -5.42 -8.01
C TYR A 83 -9.03 -4.73 -9.22
N TYR A 84 -8.94 -5.40 -10.37
CA TYR A 84 -8.29 -4.87 -11.56
C TYR A 84 -9.15 -5.02 -12.82
N ASN A 85 -9.12 -3.99 -13.67
CA ASN A 85 -9.66 -3.95 -15.02
C ASN A 85 -8.86 -2.93 -15.85
N SER A 86 -7.94 -3.43 -16.68
CA SER A 86 -6.92 -2.63 -17.40
C SER A 86 -6.15 -1.67 -16.48
N GLY A 87 -5.78 -2.18 -15.29
CA GLY A 87 -5.22 -1.40 -14.17
C GLY A 87 -5.92 -1.70 -12.84
N ILE A 88 -5.31 -1.31 -11.71
CA ILE A 88 -5.90 -1.50 -10.38
C ILE A 88 -7.03 -0.48 -10.19
N ARG A 89 -8.25 -0.95 -9.93
CA ARG A 89 -9.45 -0.12 -9.74
C ARG A 89 -9.81 0.07 -8.27
N GLY A 90 -9.60 -0.98 -7.47
CA GLY A 90 -9.84 -0.95 -6.04
C GLY A 90 -8.83 -1.78 -5.26
N ILE A 91 -8.59 -1.40 -4.01
CA ILE A 91 -7.74 -2.11 -3.07
C ILE A 91 -8.39 -2.13 -1.68
N GLN A 92 -8.26 -3.27 -0.99
CA GLN A 92 -8.74 -3.43 0.37
C GLN A 92 -7.66 -4.10 1.23
N PHE A 93 -7.48 -3.59 2.44
CA PHE A 93 -6.49 -4.08 3.39
C PHE A 93 -7.18 -4.82 4.52
N LYS A 94 -6.67 -5.99 4.86
CA LYS A 94 -7.13 -6.78 6.00
C LYS A 94 -6.02 -6.93 7.01
N THR A 95 -6.33 -6.57 8.25
CA THR A 95 -5.48 -6.84 9.41
C THR A 95 -6.11 -7.91 10.28
N ASN A 96 -5.37 -8.34 11.31
CA ASN A 96 -5.91 -9.18 12.38
C ASN A 96 -7.00 -8.48 13.21
N LEU A 97 -7.16 -7.16 13.12
CA LEU A 97 -8.15 -6.40 13.90
C LEU A 97 -9.32 -5.88 13.07
N ARG A 98 -9.12 -5.58 11.78
CA ARG A 98 -10.14 -4.95 10.94
C ARG A 98 -9.90 -5.15 9.45
N ILE A 99 -10.91 -4.77 8.66
CA ILE A 99 -10.85 -4.67 7.21
C ILE A 99 -11.05 -3.19 6.87
N SER A 100 -10.23 -2.64 5.97
CA SER A 100 -10.42 -1.27 5.48
C SER A 100 -11.69 -1.16 4.65
N GLU A 101 -12.19 0.06 4.47
CA GLU A 101 -13.10 0.33 3.36
C GLU A 101 -12.40 0.02 2.03
N LEU A 102 -13.19 -0.24 0.98
CA LEU A 102 -12.67 -0.38 -0.37
C LEU A 102 -12.16 0.98 -0.82
N ILE A 103 -10.86 1.07 -1.13
CA ILE A 103 -10.25 2.29 -1.65
C ILE A 103 -10.20 2.18 -3.18
N GLY A 104 -10.88 3.08 -3.87
CA GLY A 104 -10.96 3.10 -5.33
C GLY A 104 -12.40 3.08 -5.84
N PHE A 105 -12.59 2.66 -7.09
CA PHE A 105 -13.86 2.65 -7.81
C PHE A 105 -14.22 1.25 -8.31
#